data_AF-A0A941UEH0-F1
#
_entry.id   AF-A0A941UEH0-F1
#
_cell.length_a   1.000
_cell.length_b   1.000
_cell.length_c   1.000
_cell.angle_alpha   90.00
_cell.angle_beta   90.00
_cell.angle_gamma   90.00
#
_symmetry.space_group_name_H-M   'P 1'
#
loop_
_entity.id
_entity.type
_entity.pdbx_description
1 polymer ?
#
loop_
_entity_poly.entity_id
_entity_poly.type
_entity_poly.pdbx_seq_one_letter_code
_entity_poly.pdbx_strand_id
1 'polypeptide(L)'
;MEKLTGHTIFAHSRPDIHQDSKAFASLFFALSQLRISAKESAKTVCPVSANPKKYFYHLNRLILYLSCCIFFLSSTVFALEVPQLQGYVNDYAGIISPQAKTELENELRAFEQTDSTQIVILTISSLEGEALEEFSIRVADSWKIGQKYKDNGIILLVGHQERKIRIEVGRGLEGRLTDLMAGRIIDLVLKPRFKRGDFDGGFIAGVHALIDATRGEFQADERRNVQKPERISQFLSFLVFGTIMILMLGSMSRVMGGISGAVGLPVLAKMIFPVGIILTVILAIVGLIAGLLIPSIFSSGRHSRRGGAWPGGGINWGGGGVSGGGDFGGGFSGGGGGFGGGGASGGW
;
A
#
# COMPACT_ATOMS: atom_id res chain seq x y z
N MET A 1 52.95 21.09 -37.14
CA MET A 1 52.26 19.88 -36.67
C MET A 1 51.77 20.20 -35.26
N GLU A 2 50.55 20.72 -35.10
CA GLU A 2 49.30 19.93 -34.88
C GLU A 2 49.44 19.00 -33.66
N LYS A 3 48.51 18.91 -32.70
CA LYS A 3 47.13 19.38 -32.60
C LYS A 3 46.65 19.25 -31.14
N LEU A 4 45.69 20.11 -30.81
CA LEU A 4 44.71 20.17 -29.72
C LEU A 4 44.31 18.87 -28.99
N THR A 5 44.00 19.00 -27.70
CA THR A 5 42.81 18.48 -26.96
C THR A 5 42.91 19.06 -25.53
N GLY A 6 41.96 19.80 -24.96
CA GLY A 6 40.51 19.71 -25.02
C GLY A 6 39.99 19.28 -23.63
N HIS A 7 40.13 20.13 -22.61
CA HIS A 7 39.56 19.90 -21.27
C HIS A 7 38.20 20.58 -21.17
N THR A 8 37.14 19.78 -21.18
CA THR A 8 35.75 20.22 -20.98
C THR A 8 35.38 20.00 -19.52
N ILE A 9 35.29 21.08 -18.75
CA ILE A 9 34.74 21.09 -17.40
C ILE A 9 33.22 21.35 -17.51
N PHE A 10 32.42 20.36 -17.11
CA PHE A 10 30.96 20.49 -16.98
C PHE A 10 30.63 21.41 -15.79
N ALA A 11 30.13 22.61 -16.09
CA ALA A 11 29.55 23.52 -15.10
C ALA A 11 28.14 23.03 -14.72
N HIS A 12 27.92 22.83 -13.42
CA HIS A 12 26.65 22.47 -12.82
C HIS A 12 25.78 23.73 -12.70
N SER A 13 24.71 23.83 -13.49
CA SER A 13 23.73 24.91 -13.38
C SER A 13 23.00 24.85 -12.05
N ARG A 14 23.17 25.90 -11.22
CA ARG A 14 22.34 26.14 -10.04
C ARG A 14 20.98 26.70 -10.50
N PRO A 15 19.84 26.27 -9.91
CA PRO A 15 18.55 26.91 -10.17
C PRO A 15 18.53 28.34 -9.64
N ASP A 16 18.09 29.25 -10.51
CA ASP A 16 18.09 30.69 -10.34
C ASP A 16 16.91 31.14 -9.45
N ILE A 17 17.21 31.56 -8.22
CA ILE A 17 16.24 31.98 -7.17
C ILE A 17 15.61 33.35 -7.49
N HIS A 18 15.98 33.99 -8.60
CA HIS A 18 15.48 35.32 -8.95
C HIS A 18 14.08 35.37 -9.60
N GLN A 19 13.54 34.24 -10.07
CA GLN A 19 12.24 34.21 -10.78
C GLN A 19 11.04 34.44 -9.83
N ASP A 20 11.12 34.03 -8.56
CA ASP A 20 9.98 34.09 -7.62
C ASP A 20 9.75 35.48 -7.00
N SER A 21 10.77 36.35 -6.96
CA SER A 21 10.63 37.70 -6.39
C SER A 21 9.69 38.60 -7.21
N LYS A 22 9.61 38.39 -8.54
CA LYS A 22 8.75 39.18 -9.44
C LYS A 22 7.28 38.78 -9.33
N ALA A 23 7.00 37.51 -9.02
CA ALA A 23 5.65 37.03 -8.77
C ALA A 23 5.09 37.61 -7.46
N PHE A 24 5.92 37.64 -6.39
CA PHE A 24 5.51 38.23 -5.11
C PHE A 24 5.30 39.75 -5.18
N ALA A 25 6.16 40.48 -5.91
CA ALA A 25 5.99 41.92 -6.10
C ALA A 25 4.70 42.27 -6.87
N SER A 26 4.35 41.46 -7.89
CA SER A 26 3.11 41.65 -8.67
C SER A 26 1.85 41.39 -7.85
N LEU A 27 1.89 40.40 -6.94
CA LEU A 27 0.77 40.09 -6.04
C LEU A 27 0.57 41.20 -5.00
N PHE A 28 1.65 41.76 -4.46
CA PHE A 28 1.58 42.89 -3.52
C PHE A 28 1.04 44.17 -4.17
N PHE A 29 1.43 44.43 -5.42
CA PHE A 29 0.92 45.58 -6.17
C PHE A 29 -0.59 45.42 -6.46
N ALA A 30 -1.02 44.22 -6.89
CA ALA A 30 -2.43 43.91 -7.12
C ALA A 30 -3.30 44.01 -5.85
N LEU A 31 -2.79 43.53 -4.71
CA LEU A 31 -3.47 43.65 -3.41
C LEU A 31 -3.55 45.10 -2.92
N SER A 32 -2.56 45.95 -3.25
CA SER A 32 -2.61 47.38 -2.91
C SER A 32 -3.67 48.12 -3.73
N GLN A 33 -3.85 47.77 -5.01
CA GLN A 33 -4.86 48.39 -5.88
C GLN A 33 -6.29 48.03 -5.47
N LEU A 34 -6.52 46.79 -5.00
CA LEU A 34 -7.80 46.39 -4.41
C LEU A 34 -8.16 47.18 -3.13
N ARG A 35 -7.16 47.58 -2.34
CA ARG A 35 -7.37 48.34 -1.11
C ARG A 35 -7.70 49.83 -1.37
N ILE A 36 -7.24 50.38 -2.50
CA ILE A 36 -7.49 51.78 -2.86
C ILE A 36 -8.89 51.94 -3.47
N SER A 37 -9.31 51.01 -4.34
CA SER A 37 -10.65 51.04 -4.94
C SER A 37 -11.79 50.85 -3.91
N ALA A 38 -11.56 50.06 -2.85
CA ALA A 38 -12.55 49.88 -1.78
C ALA A 38 -12.75 51.14 -0.90
N LYS A 39 -11.81 52.10 -0.91
CA LYS A 39 -11.88 53.30 -0.03
C LYS A 39 -12.68 54.44 -0.66
N GLU A 40 -12.84 54.48 -1.98
CA GLU A 40 -13.62 55.52 -2.67
C GLU A 40 -15.13 55.21 -2.77
N SER A 41 -15.53 53.94 -2.78
CA SER A 41 -16.96 53.56 -2.80
C SER A 41 -17.71 53.74 -1.46
N ALA A 42 -17.01 54.09 -0.37
CA ALA A 42 -17.62 54.20 0.96
C ALA A 42 -18.28 55.55 1.28
N LYS A 43 -18.32 56.52 0.34
CA LYS A 43 -18.81 57.89 0.61
C LYS A 43 -20.19 58.26 0.09
N THR A 44 -20.92 57.34 -0.55
CA THR A 44 -22.27 57.67 -1.06
C THR A 44 -23.22 56.49 -1.00
N VAL A 45 -23.62 56.05 0.20
CA VAL A 45 -24.89 55.32 0.39
C VAL A 45 -25.47 55.68 1.77
N CYS A 46 -26.72 56.12 1.79
CA CYS A 46 -27.53 56.46 2.97
C CYS A 46 -27.52 55.37 4.05
N PRO A 47 -27.76 55.71 5.35
CA PRO A 47 -27.92 54.69 6.37
C PRO A 47 -29.31 54.04 6.20
N VAL A 48 -29.38 52.98 5.40
CA VAL A 48 -30.52 52.05 5.47
C VAL A 48 -30.36 51.26 6.75
N SER A 49 -31.33 51.42 7.66
CA SER A 49 -31.48 50.67 8.92
C SER A 49 -31.41 49.16 8.67
N ALA A 50 -30.20 48.61 8.76
CA ALA A 50 -29.93 47.20 8.57
C ALA A 50 -30.04 46.46 9.91
N ASN A 51 -31.03 45.57 10.03
CA ASN A 51 -31.25 44.74 11.21
C ASN A 51 -30.04 43.79 11.43
N PRO A 52 -29.27 43.94 12.53
CA PRO A 52 -27.95 43.29 12.68
C PRO A 52 -28.03 41.77 12.76
N LYS A 53 -29.19 41.20 13.12
CA LYS A 53 -29.38 39.75 13.21
C LYS A 53 -29.33 39.07 11.85
N LYS A 54 -29.77 39.73 10.77
CA LYS A 54 -29.82 39.13 9.42
C LYS A 54 -28.42 38.94 8.83
N TYR A 55 -27.52 39.89 9.07
CA TYR A 55 -26.12 39.83 8.62
C TYR A 55 -25.33 38.74 9.33
N PHE A 56 -25.62 38.45 10.60
CA PHE A 56 -24.96 37.41 11.37
C PHE A 56 -25.19 36.01 10.78
N TYR A 57 -26.42 35.70 10.35
CA TYR A 57 -26.72 34.41 9.69
C TYR A 57 -26.12 34.29 8.28
N HIS A 58 -26.04 35.39 7.53
CA HIS A 58 -25.38 35.39 6.22
C HIS A 58 -23.86 35.26 6.32
N LEU A 59 -23.24 35.85 7.34
CA LEU A 59 -21.81 35.75 7.60
C LEU A 59 -21.42 34.32 8.05
N ASN A 60 -22.18 33.69 8.94
CA ASN A 60 -21.94 32.30 9.33
C ASN A 60 -22.17 31.32 8.18
N ARG A 61 -23.19 31.53 7.32
CA ARG A 61 -23.34 30.71 6.10
C ARG A 61 -22.15 30.90 5.17
N LEU A 62 -21.68 32.13 4.98
CA LEU A 62 -20.52 32.41 4.12
C LEU A 62 -19.24 31.74 4.65
N ILE A 63 -18.99 31.80 5.96
CA ILE A 63 -17.85 31.13 6.61
C ILE A 63 -17.96 29.60 6.47
N LEU A 64 -19.17 29.04 6.58
CA LEU A 64 -19.39 27.60 6.43
C LEU A 64 -19.23 27.14 4.97
N TYR A 65 -19.64 27.96 3.99
CA TYR A 65 -19.35 27.72 2.57
C TYR A 65 -17.86 27.87 2.25
N LEU A 66 -17.17 28.86 2.81
CA LEU A 66 -15.71 29.02 2.65
C LEU A 66 -14.93 27.86 3.29
N SER A 67 -15.32 27.43 4.50
CA SER A 67 -14.72 26.29 5.17
C SER A 67 -14.95 24.98 4.39
N CYS A 68 -16.12 24.82 3.78
CA CYS A 68 -16.42 23.69 2.92
C CYS A 68 -15.56 23.72 1.63
N CYS A 69 -15.46 24.88 0.97
CA CYS A 69 -14.60 25.04 -0.21
C CYS A 69 -13.12 24.78 0.11
N ILE A 70 -12.61 25.24 1.26
CA ILE A 70 -11.22 24.98 1.68
C ILE A 70 -11.00 23.47 1.93
N PHE A 71 -11.99 22.77 2.50
CA PHE A 71 -11.91 21.33 2.72
C PHE A 71 -11.90 20.53 1.41
N PHE A 72 -12.59 21.01 0.37
CA PHE A 72 -12.61 20.37 -0.95
C PHE A 72 -11.37 20.69 -1.82
N LEU A 73 -10.62 21.75 -1.53
CA LEU A 73 -9.41 22.10 -2.29
C LEU A 73 -8.18 21.26 -1.92
N SER A 74 -8.19 20.49 -0.82
CA SER A 74 -7.01 19.78 -0.31
C SER A 74 -6.79 18.36 -0.85
N SER A 75 -7.64 17.85 -1.74
CA SER A 75 -7.47 16.49 -2.29
C SER A 75 -6.80 16.50 -3.66
N THR A 76 -5.57 17.02 -3.76
CA THR A 76 -4.70 16.66 -4.88
C THR A 76 -4.14 15.28 -4.61
N VAL A 77 -4.77 14.25 -5.20
CA VAL A 77 -4.16 12.91 -5.27
C VAL A 77 -3.01 13.02 -6.27
N PHE A 78 -1.78 13.02 -5.76
CA PHE A 78 -0.61 12.80 -6.61
C PHE A 78 -0.55 11.31 -6.92
N ALA A 79 -0.72 10.96 -8.19
CA ALA A 79 -0.49 9.60 -8.68
C ALA A 79 0.96 9.50 -9.15
N LEU A 80 1.66 8.43 -8.77
CA LEU A 80 3.03 8.22 -9.19
C LEU A 80 3.06 7.98 -10.71
N GLU A 81 3.90 8.75 -11.41
CA GLU A 81 4.07 8.63 -12.85
C GLU A 81 4.71 7.27 -13.20
N VAL A 82 4.17 6.61 -14.22
CA VAL A 82 4.73 5.33 -14.68
C VAL A 82 6.06 5.61 -15.40
N PRO A 83 7.18 5.05 -14.94
CA PRO A 83 8.46 5.29 -15.58
C PRO A 83 8.50 4.71 -17.00
N GLN A 84 9.38 5.24 -17.84
CA GLN A 84 9.52 4.75 -19.22
C GLN A 84 10.16 3.36 -19.24
N LEU A 85 9.69 2.52 -20.16
CA LEU A 85 10.29 1.21 -20.40
C LEU A 85 11.57 1.38 -21.24
N GLN A 86 12.71 0.96 -20.71
CA GLN A 86 14.01 1.05 -21.39
C GLN A 86 14.48 -0.31 -21.93
N GLY A 87 14.13 -1.39 -21.22
CA GLY A 87 14.53 -2.76 -21.58
C GLY A 87 14.01 -3.78 -20.57
N TYR A 88 14.70 -4.91 -20.44
CA TYR A 88 14.34 -5.96 -19.49
C TYR A 88 14.56 -5.56 -18.03
N VAL A 89 15.58 -4.73 -17.75
CA VAL A 89 15.90 -4.28 -16.39
C VAL A 89 15.81 -2.76 -16.29
N ASN A 90 14.82 -2.28 -15.56
CA ASN A 90 14.51 -0.87 -15.36
C ASN A 90 14.78 -0.50 -13.90
N ASP A 91 16.04 -0.20 -13.57
CA ASP A 91 16.49 0.09 -12.21
C ASP A 91 16.46 1.60 -11.90
N TYR A 92 15.31 2.12 -11.45
CA TYR A 92 15.18 3.53 -11.04
C TYR A 92 15.51 3.75 -9.56
N ALA A 93 15.68 2.69 -8.78
CA ALA A 93 16.13 2.76 -7.39
C ALA A 93 17.67 2.74 -7.25
N GLY A 94 18.39 2.30 -8.28
CA GLY A 94 19.85 2.15 -8.23
C GLY A 94 20.31 1.03 -7.30
N ILE A 95 19.52 -0.04 -7.18
CA ILE A 95 19.77 -1.15 -6.25
C ILE A 95 20.35 -2.40 -6.92
N ILE A 96 20.50 -2.37 -8.24
CA ILE A 96 21.07 -3.47 -9.04
C ILE A 96 22.44 -3.03 -9.56
N SER A 97 23.49 -3.81 -9.29
CA SER A 97 24.82 -3.48 -9.81
C SER A 97 24.86 -3.56 -11.35
N PRO A 98 25.75 -2.80 -12.02
CA PRO A 98 25.90 -2.86 -13.48
C PRO A 98 26.22 -4.26 -14.02
N GLN A 99 26.94 -5.05 -13.22
CA GLN A 99 27.29 -6.44 -13.54
C GLN A 99 26.04 -7.32 -13.52
N ALA A 100 25.29 -7.30 -12.41
CA ALA A 100 24.04 -8.04 -12.27
C ALA A 100 23.00 -7.60 -13.31
N LYS A 101 22.89 -6.30 -13.61
CA LYS A 101 22.02 -5.78 -14.66
C LYS A 101 22.32 -6.42 -16.02
N THR A 102 23.60 -6.49 -16.39
CA THR A 102 24.03 -7.08 -17.68
C THR A 102 23.74 -8.58 -17.73
N GLU A 103 23.98 -9.29 -16.64
CA GLU A 103 23.66 -10.71 -16.51
C GLU A 103 22.16 -10.97 -16.68
N LEU A 104 21.33 -10.25 -15.92
CA LEU A 104 19.87 -10.31 -15.98
C LEU A 104 19.35 -9.99 -17.39
N GLU A 105 19.83 -8.92 -18.03
CA GLU A 105 19.39 -8.56 -19.38
C GLU A 105 19.72 -9.63 -20.42
N ASN A 106 20.87 -10.29 -20.31
CA ASN A 106 21.25 -11.37 -21.22
C ASN A 106 20.40 -12.61 -21.00
N GLU A 107 20.16 -12.99 -19.75
CA GLU A 107 19.36 -14.14 -19.39
C GLU A 107 17.89 -13.96 -19.80
N LEU A 108 17.28 -12.81 -19.47
CA LEU A 108 15.90 -12.49 -19.81
C LEU A 108 15.69 -12.46 -21.33
N ARG A 109 16.66 -11.94 -22.08
CA ARG A 109 16.65 -11.95 -23.56
C ARG A 109 16.73 -13.38 -24.12
N ALA A 110 17.62 -14.21 -23.59
CA ALA A 110 17.76 -15.60 -24.03
C ALA A 110 16.49 -16.41 -23.71
N PHE A 111 15.88 -16.14 -22.57
CA PHE A 111 14.62 -16.75 -22.17
C PHE A 111 13.46 -16.35 -23.09
N GLU A 112 13.31 -15.06 -23.42
CA GLU A 112 12.28 -14.61 -24.37
C GLU A 112 12.43 -15.29 -25.74
N GLN A 113 13.67 -15.48 -26.22
CA GLN A 113 13.92 -16.19 -27.49
C GLN A 113 13.52 -17.67 -27.47
N THR A 114 13.55 -18.32 -26.31
CA THR A 114 13.31 -19.77 -26.18
C THR A 114 11.87 -20.11 -25.80
N ASP A 115 11.24 -19.38 -24.87
CA ASP A 115 9.86 -19.64 -24.41
C ASP A 115 8.84 -18.66 -25.00
N SER A 116 9.27 -17.62 -25.73
CA SER A 116 8.45 -16.46 -26.14
C SER A 116 7.90 -15.61 -25.00
N THR A 117 8.17 -15.97 -23.73
CA THR A 117 7.69 -15.29 -22.52
C THR A 117 8.60 -14.13 -22.17
N GLN A 118 8.00 -12.97 -21.88
CA GLN A 118 8.74 -11.75 -21.57
C GLN A 118 8.68 -11.47 -20.07
N ILE A 119 9.84 -11.42 -19.42
CA ILE A 119 9.98 -11.07 -18.00
C ILE A 119 10.71 -9.72 -17.91
N VAL A 120 10.13 -8.75 -17.19
CA VAL A 120 10.70 -7.42 -16.99
C VAL A 120 10.82 -7.10 -15.51
N ILE A 121 11.93 -6.46 -15.14
CA ILE A 121 12.22 -5.99 -13.78
C ILE A 121 12.03 -4.47 -13.73
N LEU A 122 11.31 -4.00 -12.71
CA LEU A 122 11.17 -2.59 -12.36
C LEU A 122 11.54 -2.39 -10.89
N THR A 123 12.51 -1.52 -10.62
CA THR A 123 12.76 -1.02 -9.26
C THR A 123 12.43 0.46 -9.21
N ILE A 124 11.80 0.89 -8.12
CA ILE A 124 11.52 2.30 -7.84
C ILE A 124 11.95 2.65 -6.42
N SER A 125 12.37 3.90 -6.23
CA SER A 125 12.83 4.36 -4.92
C SER A 125 11.69 4.37 -3.90
N SER A 126 10.53 4.94 -4.25
CA SER A 126 9.35 5.05 -3.39
C SER A 126 8.06 4.91 -4.20
N LEU A 127 7.00 4.44 -3.54
CA LEU A 127 5.62 4.43 -4.03
C LEU A 127 4.88 5.76 -3.76
N GLU A 128 5.49 6.71 -3.06
CA GLU A 128 4.90 8.03 -2.75
C GLU A 128 3.53 7.96 -2.05
N GLY A 129 3.28 6.89 -1.29
CA GLY A 129 2.03 6.65 -0.57
C GLY A 129 1.00 5.83 -1.34
N GLU A 130 1.30 5.43 -2.58
CA GLU A 130 0.44 4.60 -3.41
C GLU A 130 0.49 3.11 -3.03
N ALA A 131 -0.60 2.38 -3.28
CA ALA A 131 -0.63 0.93 -3.16
C ALA A 131 0.20 0.27 -4.27
N LEU A 132 1.01 -0.73 -3.91
CA LEU A 132 1.90 -1.38 -4.87
C LEU A 132 1.11 -2.11 -5.97
N GLU A 133 -0.03 -2.68 -5.58
CA GLU A 133 -0.93 -3.43 -6.45
C GLU A 133 -1.59 -2.54 -7.50
N GLU A 134 -2.02 -1.34 -7.12
CA GLU A 134 -2.58 -0.35 -8.05
C GLU A 134 -1.52 0.18 -9.00
N PHE A 135 -0.32 0.46 -8.47
CA PHE A 135 0.80 0.91 -9.27
C PHE A 135 1.25 -0.16 -10.28
N SER A 136 1.34 -1.43 -9.87
CA SER A 136 1.78 -2.52 -10.74
C SER A 136 0.84 -2.75 -11.92
N ILE A 137 -0.47 -2.64 -11.71
CA ILE A 137 -1.46 -2.74 -12.79
C ILE A 137 -1.27 -1.59 -13.79
N ARG A 138 -1.09 -0.35 -13.32
CA ARG A 138 -0.84 0.79 -14.24
C ARG A 138 0.44 0.62 -15.05
N VAL A 139 1.50 0.13 -14.41
CA VAL A 139 2.76 -0.21 -15.10
C VAL A 139 2.50 -1.27 -16.17
N ALA A 140 1.77 -2.33 -15.83
CA ALA A 140 1.44 -3.42 -16.75
C ALA A 140 0.60 -2.94 -17.96
N ASP A 141 -0.41 -2.11 -17.71
CA ASP A 141 -1.29 -1.53 -18.74
C ASP A 141 -0.54 -0.55 -19.66
N SER A 142 0.39 0.22 -19.09
CA SER A 142 1.21 1.18 -19.83
C SER A 142 2.25 0.47 -20.69
N TRP A 143 2.97 -0.49 -20.12
CA TRP A 143 4.10 -1.15 -20.77
C TRP A 143 3.68 -2.28 -21.70
N LYS A 144 2.49 -2.88 -21.48
CA LYS A 144 1.91 -3.96 -22.31
C LYS A 144 2.90 -5.11 -22.56
N ILE A 145 3.57 -5.54 -21.50
CA ILE A 145 4.57 -6.60 -21.51
C ILE A 145 3.96 -7.94 -21.96
N GLY A 146 4.71 -8.73 -22.72
CA GLY A 146 4.25 -9.99 -23.32
C GLY A 146 3.72 -9.80 -24.74
N GLN A 147 3.53 -10.90 -25.49
CA GLN A 147 3.11 -10.84 -26.90
C GLN A 147 1.59 -10.68 -27.04
N LYS A 148 1.18 -9.90 -28.05
CA LYS A 148 -0.22 -9.70 -28.41
C LYS A 148 -0.92 -11.04 -28.57
N TYR A 149 -2.06 -11.19 -27.91
CA TYR A 149 -2.90 -12.40 -27.87
C TYR A 149 -2.32 -13.61 -27.13
N LYS A 150 -1.05 -13.59 -26.74
CA LYS A 150 -0.46 -14.65 -25.88
C LYS A 150 -0.46 -14.28 -24.41
N ASP A 151 -0.50 -12.98 -24.08
CA ASP A 151 -0.57 -12.48 -22.70
C ASP A 151 0.49 -13.11 -21.79
N ASN A 152 1.69 -13.31 -22.33
CA ASN A 152 2.79 -14.02 -21.68
C ASN A 152 3.87 -13.08 -21.16
N GLY A 153 3.44 -12.03 -20.48
CA GLY A 153 4.29 -11.07 -19.79
C GLY A 153 4.36 -11.31 -18.29
N ILE A 154 5.51 -11.04 -17.68
CA ILE A 154 5.71 -11.02 -16.23
C ILE A 154 6.42 -9.73 -15.86
N ILE A 155 5.97 -9.06 -14.80
CA ILE A 155 6.64 -7.88 -14.25
C ILE A 155 7.02 -8.15 -12.79
N LEU A 156 8.32 -8.13 -12.49
CA LEU A 156 8.85 -8.13 -11.13
C LEU A 156 9.09 -6.67 -10.70
N LEU A 157 8.21 -6.15 -9.84
CA LEU A 157 8.26 -4.79 -9.33
C LEU A 157 8.76 -4.76 -7.89
N VAL A 158 9.69 -3.86 -7.60
CA VAL A 158 10.26 -3.65 -6.26
C VAL A 158 10.20 -2.17 -5.87
N GLY A 159 9.45 -1.87 -4.81
CA GLY A 159 9.47 -0.58 -4.12
C GLY A 159 10.47 -0.62 -2.97
N HIS A 160 11.61 0.07 -3.13
CA HIS A 160 12.75 -0.07 -2.22
C HIS A 160 12.49 0.48 -0.82
N GLN A 161 11.97 1.72 -0.71
CA GLN A 161 11.72 2.35 0.59
C GLN A 161 10.62 1.65 1.39
N GLU A 162 9.54 1.25 0.73
CA GLU A 162 8.42 0.53 1.36
C GLU A 162 8.73 -0.94 1.60
N ARG A 163 9.85 -1.44 1.04
CA ARG A 163 10.27 -2.83 1.07
C ARG A 163 9.18 -3.78 0.59
N LYS A 164 8.56 -3.44 -0.54
CA LYS A 164 7.47 -4.23 -1.14
C LYS A 164 7.88 -4.79 -2.50
N ILE A 165 7.46 -6.01 -2.78
CA ILE A 165 7.71 -6.77 -3.99
C ILE A 165 6.35 -7.17 -4.56
N ARG A 166 6.20 -7.08 -5.88
CA ARG A 166 5.04 -7.57 -6.61
C ARG A 166 5.52 -8.31 -7.86
N ILE A 167 4.93 -9.45 -8.13
CA ILE A 167 5.09 -10.16 -9.40
C ILE A 167 3.73 -10.10 -10.09
N GLU A 168 3.60 -9.32 -11.15
CA GLU A 168 2.41 -9.28 -12.00
C GLU A 168 2.54 -10.33 -13.10
N VAL A 169 1.50 -11.13 -13.32
CA VAL A 169 1.52 -12.24 -14.27
C VAL A 169 0.44 -12.04 -15.34
N GLY A 170 0.82 -12.15 -16.60
CA GLY A 170 -0.10 -12.10 -17.73
C GLY A 170 -0.95 -13.37 -17.82
N ARG A 171 -2.17 -13.23 -18.35
CA ARG A 171 -3.19 -14.30 -18.34
C ARG A 171 -2.74 -15.59 -19.03
N GLY A 172 -1.87 -15.49 -20.03
CA GLY A 172 -1.36 -16.65 -20.77
C GLY A 172 -0.41 -17.54 -19.96
N LEU A 173 0.02 -17.09 -18.79
CA LEU A 173 0.95 -17.80 -17.92
C LEU A 173 0.30 -18.34 -16.66
N GLU A 174 -0.93 -17.96 -16.33
CA GLU A 174 -1.62 -18.37 -15.09
C GLU A 174 -1.69 -19.90 -14.89
N GLY A 175 -1.71 -20.67 -15.98
CA GLY A 175 -1.68 -22.13 -15.91
C GLY A 175 -0.34 -22.74 -15.50
N ARG A 176 0.78 -22.01 -15.65
CA ARG A 176 2.15 -22.46 -15.33
C ARG A 176 2.69 -21.71 -14.10
N LEU A 177 2.56 -20.39 -14.11
CA LEU A 177 2.90 -19.49 -13.01
C LEU A 177 1.62 -18.98 -12.35
N THR A 178 1.14 -19.71 -11.34
CA THR A 178 -0.02 -19.30 -10.53
C THR A 178 0.37 -18.23 -9.50
N ASP A 179 -0.62 -17.51 -8.97
CA ASP A 179 -0.46 -16.58 -7.85
C ASP A 179 0.24 -17.23 -6.64
N LEU A 180 -0.09 -18.50 -6.36
CA LEU A 180 0.54 -19.27 -5.30
C LEU A 180 2.04 -19.47 -5.56
N MET A 181 2.43 -19.76 -6.81
CA MET A 181 3.84 -19.92 -7.18
C MET A 181 4.58 -18.60 -7.15
N ALA A 182 3.98 -17.52 -7.67
CA ALA A 182 4.54 -16.17 -7.55
C ALA A 182 4.77 -15.79 -6.08
N GLY A 183 3.80 -16.05 -5.20
CA GLY A 183 3.93 -15.81 -3.76
C GLY A 183 5.05 -16.63 -3.12
N ARG A 184 5.19 -17.90 -3.51
CA ARG A 184 6.29 -18.76 -3.04
C ARG A 184 7.67 -18.25 -3.49
N ILE A 185 7.80 -17.76 -4.72
CA ILE A 185 9.04 -17.17 -5.21
C ILE A 185 9.38 -15.93 -4.38
N ILE A 186 8.40 -15.06 -4.10
CA ILE A 186 8.60 -13.89 -3.23
C ILE A 186 9.08 -14.31 -1.84
N ASP A 187 8.37 -15.22 -1.18
CA ASP A 187 8.65 -15.56 0.22
C ASP A 187 9.89 -16.43 0.43
N LEU A 188 10.18 -17.36 -0.50
CA LEU A 188 11.26 -18.35 -0.36
C LEU A 188 12.56 -17.94 -1.04
N VAL A 189 12.50 -17.13 -2.10
CA VAL A 189 13.66 -16.77 -2.92
C VAL A 189 14.06 -15.31 -2.74
N LEU A 190 13.14 -14.37 -3.02
CA LEU A 190 13.44 -12.94 -3.03
C LEU A 190 13.61 -12.36 -1.62
N LYS A 191 12.57 -12.49 -0.79
CA LYS A 191 12.49 -11.88 0.54
C LYS A 191 13.65 -12.25 1.47
N PRO A 192 14.11 -13.52 1.57
CA PRO A 192 15.23 -13.85 2.44
C PRO A 192 16.55 -13.19 2.02
N ARG A 193 16.76 -12.95 0.72
CA ARG A 193 17.97 -12.31 0.19
C ARG A 193 17.93 -10.79 0.37
N PHE A 194 16.79 -10.18 0.03
CA PHE A 194 16.58 -8.75 0.23
C PHE A 194 16.67 -8.35 1.72
N LYS A 195 16.19 -9.20 2.64
CA LYS A 195 16.38 -9.01 4.09
C LYS A 195 17.84 -8.95 4.53
N ARG A 196 18.74 -9.62 3.83
CA ARG A 196 20.18 -9.62 4.11
C ARG A 196 20.95 -8.55 3.31
N GLY A 197 20.26 -7.73 2.52
CA GLY A 197 20.89 -6.74 1.64
C GLY A 197 21.50 -7.31 0.37
N ASP A 198 21.29 -8.60 0.09
CA ASP A 198 21.73 -9.26 -1.15
C ASP A 198 20.68 -9.03 -2.26
N PHE A 199 20.68 -7.82 -2.83
CA PHE A 199 19.73 -7.44 -3.89
C PHE A 199 20.07 -8.11 -5.22
N ASP A 200 21.32 -8.02 -5.67
CA ASP A 200 21.80 -8.64 -6.91
C ASP A 200 21.51 -10.15 -6.94
N GLY A 201 21.95 -10.89 -5.91
CA GLY A 201 21.68 -12.31 -5.81
C GLY A 201 20.20 -12.61 -5.61
N GLY A 202 19.43 -11.67 -5.06
CA GLY A 202 17.97 -11.71 -4.98
C GLY A 202 17.31 -11.69 -6.35
N PHE A 203 17.64 -10.71 -7.18
CA PHE A 203 17.08 -10.57 -8.53
C PHE A 203 17.49 -11.75 -9.42
N ILE A 204 18.77 -12.15 -9.42
CA ILE A 204 19.26 -13.29 -10.22
C ILE A 204 18.52 -14.57 -9.84
N ALA A 205 18.50 -14.91 -8.55
CA ALA A 205 17.80 -16.12 -8.09
C ALA A 205 16.28 -16.04 -8.34
N GLY A 206 15.68 -14.85 -8.23
CA GLY A 206 14.27 -14.62 -8.51
C GLY A 206 13.91 -14.83 -9.98
N VAL A 207 14.75 -14.34 -10.90
CA VAL A 207 14.57 -14.56 -12.35
C VAL A 207 14.70 -16.04 -12.69
N HIS A 208 15.72 -16.74 -12.18
CA HIS A 208 15.85 -18.18 -12.37
C HIS A 208 14.58 -18.92 -11.89
N ALA A 209 14.08 -18.58 -10.70
CA ALA A 209 12.87 -19.20 -10.15
C ALA A 209 11.62 -18.90 -10.98
N LEU A 210 11.51 -17.70 -11.56
CA LEU A 210 10.43 -17.35 -12.48
C LEU A 210 10.53 -18.17 -13.78
N ILE A 211 11.72 -18.30 -14.35
CA ILE A 211 11.97 -19.13 -15.53
C ILE A 211 11.58 -20.58 -15.27
N ASP A 212 12.05 -21.17 -14.16
CA ASP A 212 11.70 -22.54 -13.79
C ASP A 212 10.19 -22.70 -13.58
N ALA A 213 9.53 -21.72 -12.97
CA ALA A 213 8.08 -21.77 -12.75
C ALA A 213 7.30 -21.69 -14.06
N THR A 214 7.72 -20.87 -15.01
CA THR A 214 7.12 -20.82 -16.35
C THR A 214 7.31 -22.11 -17.15
N ARG A 215 8.36 -22.89 -16.86
CA ARG A 215 8.58 -24.23 -17.45
C ARG A 215 7.87 -25.35 -16.69
N GLY A 216 7.27 -25.06 -15.52
CA GLY A 216 6.66 -26.05 -14.64
C GLY A 216 7.67 -26.87 -13.83
N GLU A 217 8.92 -26.42 -13.78
CA GLU A 217 10.05 -27.11 -13.14
C GLU A 217 10.30 -26.61 -11.71
N PHE A 218 9.69 -25.48 -11.32
CA PHE A 218 9.88 -24.90 -9.99
C PHE A 218 9.33 -25.81 -8.88
N GLN A 219 10.24 -26.48 -8.18
CA GLN A 219 9.96 -27.17 -6.93
C GLN A 219 10.31 -26.24 -5.78
N ALA A 220 9.31 -25.56 -5.23
CA ALA A 220 9.46 -24.97 -3.91
C ALA A 220 9.72 -26.13 -2.94
N ASP A 221 10.94 -26.27 -2.44
CA ASP A 221 11.26 -27.21 -1.37
C ASP A 221 10.26 -27.00 -0.22
N GLU A 222 9.22 -27.85 -0.15
CA GLU A 222 8.17 -27.77 0.87
C GLU A 222 8.74 -27.90 2.30
N ARG A 223 10.02 -28.26 2.42
CA ARG A 223 10.76 -28.41 3.67
C ARG A 223 11.28 -27.09 4.25
N ARG A 224 11.28 -25.98 3.52
CA ARG A 224 11.68 -24.70 4.11
C ARG A 224 10.50 -24.01 4.76
N ASN A 225 10.12 -24.59 5.90
CA ASN A 225 9.33 -24.03 6.99
C ASN A 225 8.91 -22.58 6.73
N VAL A 226 7.73 -22.41 6.13
CA VAL A 226 6.97 -21.18 6.27
C VAL A 226 6.72 -21.05 7.76
N GLN A 227 7.68 -20.43 8.45
CA GLN A 227 7.47 -19.89 9.78
C GLN A 227 6.54 -18.70 9.58
N LYS A 228 5.27 -18.99 9.25
CA LYS A 228 4.19 -18.22 9.83
C LYS A 228 4.55 -18.13 11.30
N PRO A 229 4.45 -16.97 11.94
CA PRO A 229 4.36 -16.93 13.38
C PRO A 229 3.01 -17.56 13.78
N GLU A 230 2.85 -18.87 13.52
CA GLU A 230 1.81 -19.75 14.06
C GLU A 230 1.75 -19.52 15.58
N ARG A 231 2.90 -19.27 16.21
CA ARG A 231 2.96 -18.90 17.62
C ARG A 231 2.17 -17.65 17.96
N ILE A 232 2.15 -16.62 17.10
CA ILE A 232 1.44 -15.35 17.37
C ILE A 232 -0.05 -15.48 17.03
N SER A 233 -0.40 -16.14 15.92
CA SER A 233 -1.82 -16.34 15.55
C SER A 233 -2.54 -17.34 16.46
N GLN A 234 -1.86 -18.44 16.85
CA GLN A 234 -2.36 -19.37 17.86
C GLN A 234 -2.46 -18.66 19.21
N PHE A 235 -1.46 -17.88 19.61
CA PHE A 235 -1.50 -17.11 20.85
C PHE A 235 -2.64 -16.10 20.90
N LEU A 236 -2.85 -15.32 19.84
CA LEU A 236 -3.99 -14.40 19.71
C LEU A 236 -5.33 -15.14 19.75
N SER A 237 -5.43 -16.29 19.08
CA SER A 237 -6.64 -17.12 19.11
C SER A 237 -6.93 -17.66 20.50
N PHE A 238 -5.92 -18.15 21.22
CA PHE A 238 -6.04 -18.59 22.62
C PHE A 238 -6.38 -17.44 23.57
N LEU A 239 -5.82 -16.25 23.35
CA LEU A 239 -6.09 -15.07 24.18
C LEU A 239 -7.54 -14.58 24.00
N VAL A 240 -8.01 -14.49 22.75
CA VAL A 240 -9.39 -14.09 22.44
C VAL A 240 -10.38 -15.15 22.93
N PHE A 241 -10.16 -16.42 22.61
CA PHE A 241 -11.05 -17.51 23.02
C PHE A 241 -11.06 -17.70 24.54
N GLY A 242 -9.89 -17.61 25.19
CA GLY A 242 -9.76 -17.68 26.64
C GLY A 242 -10.48 -16.53 27.36
N THR A 243 -10.35 -15.30 26.83
CA THR A 243 -11.06 -14.13 27.38
C THR A 243 -12.58 -14.29 27.23
N ILE A 244 -13.05 -14.74 26.06
CA ILE A 244 -14.48 -15.00 25.82
C ILE A 244 -14.99 -16.13 26.74
N MET A 245 -14.22 -17.19 26.95
CA MET A 245 -14.61 -18.31 27.81
C MET A 245 -14.72 -17.90 29.29
N ILE A 246 -13.79 -17.06 29.78
CA ILE A 246 -13.85 -16.49 31.14
C ILE A 246 -15.11 -15.61 31.29
N LEU A 247 -15.43 -14.78 30.29
CA LEU A 247 -16.62 -13.93 30.29
C LEU A 247 -17.92 -14.73 30.21
N MET A 248 -17.97 -15.79 29.39
CA MET A 248 -19.10 -16.71 29.27
C MET A 248 -19.38 -17.42 30.60
N LEU A 249 -18.34 -17.98 31.24
CA LEU A 249 -18.48 -18.64 32.55
C LEU A 249 -18.91 -17.66 33.64
N GLY A 250 -18.42 -16.40 33.59
CA GLY A 250 -18.84 -15.34 34.49
C GLY A 250 -20.28 -14.87 34.30
N SER A 251 -20.82 -14.98 33.07
CA SER A 251 -22.22 -14.67 32.78
C SER A 251 -23.21 -15.72 33.31
N MET A 252 -22.74 -16.95 33.55
CA MET A 252 -23.56 -18.07 34.02
C MET A 252 -23.70 -18.12 35.54
N SER A 253 -22.63 -17.87 36.28
CA SER A 253 -22.70 -17.63 37.72
C SER A 253 -21.59 -16.70 38.22
N ARG A 254 -21.91 -15.85 39.21
CA ARG A 254 -20.94 -14.92 39.79
C ARG A 254 -19.75 -15.66 40.42
N VAL A 255 -20.01 -16.80 41.08
CA VAL A 255 -18.99 -17.62 41.72
C VAL A 255 -18.04 -18.22 40.68
N MET A 256 -18.57 -18.73 39.55
CA MET A 256 -17.69 -19.19 38.45
C MET A 256 -16.92 -18.05 37.79
N GLY A 257 -17.49 -16.85 37.67
CA GLY A 257 -16.77 -15.67 37.20
C GLY A 257 -15.60 -15.29 38.10
N GLY A 258 -15.78 -15.34 39.42
CA GLY A 258 -14.70 -15.11 40.39
C GLY A 258 -13.58 -16.15 40.29
N ILE A 259 -13.92 -17.43 40.21
CA ILE A 259 -12.94 -18.52 40.10
C ILE A 259 -12.21 -18.46 38.75
N SER A 260 -12.93 -18.25 37.65
CA SER A 260 -12.34 -18.15 36.31
C SER A 260 -11.46 -16.92 36.16
N GLY A 261 -11.82 -15.79 36.77
CA GLY A 261 -10.99 -14.59 36.81
C GLY A 261 -9.72 -14.77 37.66
N ALA A 262 -9.84 -15.42 38.84
CA ALA A 262 -8.71 -15.67 39.74
C ALA A 262 -7.63 -16.57 39.12
N VAL A 263 -8.03 -17.54 38.30
CA VAL A 263 -7.12 -18.47 37.63
C VAL A 263 -6.72 -17.95 36.23
N GLY A 264 -7.66 -17.39 35.48
CA GLY A 264 -7.46 -16.97 34.09
C GLY A 264 -6.54 -15.76 33.95
N LEU A 265 -6.69 -14.74 34.80
CA LEU A 265 -5.90 -13.51 34.70
C LEU A 265 -4.39 -13.76 34.94
N PRO A 266 -3.95 -14.50 35.97
CA PRO A 266 -2.53 -14.82 36.16
C PRO A 266 -1.97 -15.72 35.06
N VAL A 267 -2.76 -16.67 34.55
CA VAL A 267 -2.33 -17.58 33.47
C VAL A 267 -2.07 -16.81 32.18
N LEU A 268 -2.98 -15.90 31.80
CA LEU A 268 -2.81 -15.02 30.64
C LEU A 268 -1.60 -14.08 30.82
N ALA A 269 -1.44 -13.48 31.99
CA ALA A 269 -0.31 -12.59 32.28
C ALA A 269 1.04 -13.31 32.21
N LYS A 270 1.14 -14.53 32.74
CA LYS A 270 2.35 -15.37 32.68
C LYS A 270 2.70 -15.82 31.26
N MET A 271 1.71 -15.91 30.39
CA MET A 271 1.92 -16.26 28.99
C MET A 271 2.49 -15.07 28.17
N ILE A 272 2.23 -13.83 28.60
CA ILE A 272 2.75 -12.61 27.95
C ILE A 272 4.11 -12.19 28.54
N PHE A 273 4.26 -12.24 29.87
CA PHE A 273 5.46 -11.78 30.57
C PHE A 273 5.90 -12.77 31.67
N PRO A 274 7.21 -12.90 31.96
CA PRO A 274 7.68 -13.69 33.09
C PRO A 274 7.33 -12.96 34.41
N VAL A 275 6.14 -13.22 34.93
CA VAL A 275 5.65 -12.66 36.19
C VAL A 275 6.18 -13.45 37.39
N GLY A 276 6.68 -12.75 38.42
CA GLY A 276 7.12 -13.35 39.68
C GLY A 276 5.94 -13.79 40.56
N ILE A 277 6.23 -14.65 41.56
CA ILE A 277 5.23 -15.28 42.44
C ILE A 277 4.35 -14.24 43.15
N ILE A 278 4.94 -13.15 43.63
CA ILE A 278 4.23 -12.05 44.32
C ILE A 278 3.20 -11.41 43.37
N LEU A 279 3.60 -11.12 42.12
CA LEU A 279 2.72 -10.51 41.13
C LEU A 279 1.59 -11.46 40.70
N THR A 280 1.85 -12.77 40.61
CA THR A 280 0.79 -13.76 40.32
C THR A 280 -0.29 -13.81 41.39
N VAL A 281 0.06 -13.69 42.67
CA VAL A 281 -0.91 -13.68 43.77
C VAL A 281 -1.77 -12.41 43.71
N ILE A 282 -1.14 -11.25 43.44
CA ILE A 282 -1.86 -9.98 43.28
C ILE A 282 -2.84 -10.07 42.10
N LEU A 283 -2.41 -10.59 40.95
CA LEU A 283 -3.26 -10.78 39.78
C LEU A 283 -4.41 -11.76 40.03
N ALA A 284 -4.21 -12.79 40.86
CA ALA A 284 -5.27 -13.73 41.21
C ALA A 284 -6.36 -13.05 42.05
N ILE A 285 -5.97 -12.20 43.01
CA ILE A 285 -6.90 -11.43 43.84
C ILE A 285 -7.65 -10.40 42.99
N VAL A 286 -6.95 -9.68 42.12
CA VAL A 286 -7.56 -8.72 41.18
C VAL A 286 -8.53 -9.42 40.23
N GLY A 287 -8.13 -10.56 39.67
CA GLY A 287 -8.95 -11.38 38.79
C GLY A 287 -10.21 -11.93 39.48
N LEU A 288 -10.10 -12.32 40.76
CA LEU A 288 -11.24 -12.76 41.57
C LEU A 288 -12.25 -11.64 41.77
N ILE A 289 -11.78 -10.45 42.15
CA ILE A 289 -12.62 -9.27 42.39
C ILE A 289 -13.29 -8.84 41.08
N ALA A 290 -12.52 -8.73 39.98
CA ALA A 290 -13.04 -8.39 38.66
C ALA A 290 -14.07 -9.42 38.18
N GLY A 291 -13.78 -10.72 38.32
CA GLY A 291 -14.67 -11.81 37.93
C GLY A 291 -16.00 -11.85 38.69
N LEU A 292 -16.03 -11.39 39.95
CA LEU A 292 -17.25 -11.24 40.74
C LEU A 292 -18.05 -9.98 40.38
N LEU A 293 -17.37 -8.90 40.00
CA LEU A 293 -17.97 -7.58 39.74
C LEU A 293 -18.45 -7.42 38.29
N ILE A 294 -17.72 -7.91 37.29
CA ILE A 294 -18.06 -7.77 35.87
C ILE A 294 -19.49 -8.26 35.53
N PRO A 295 -19.97 -9.41 36.03
CA PRO A 295 -21.33 -9.87 35.78
C PRO A 295 -22.42 -8.91 36.32
N SER A 296 -22.11 -8.07 37.31
CA SER A 296 -23.07 -7.07 37.83
C SER A 296 -23.31 -5.90 36.88
N ILE A 297 -22.31 -5.59 36.04
CA ILE A 297 -22.39 -4.51 35.04
C ILE A 297 -23.17 -4.98 33.80
N PHE A 298 -23.00 -6.25 33.41
CA PHE A 298 -23.62 -6.82 32.21
C PHE A 298 -24.98 -7.51 32.44
N SER A 299 -25.34 -7.84 33.69
CA SER A 299 -26.63 -8.50 34.01
C SER A 299 -27.83 -7.56 34.13
N SER A 300 -27.63 -6.25 34.00
CA SER A 300 -28.69 -5.22 34.08
C SER A 300 -29.58 -5.12 32.82
N GLY A 301 -29.32 -5.92 31.79
CA GLY A 301 -29.99 -5.84 30.47
C GLY A 301 -30.97 -6.95 30.10
N ARG A 302 -31.44 -7.82 31.02
CA ARG A 302 -32.48 -8.81 30.67
C ARG A 302 -33.88 -8.23 30.90
N HIS A 303 -34.35 -7.45 29.92
CA HIS A 303 -35.78 -7.32 29.65
C HIS A 303 -36.12 -8.05 28.34
N SER A 304 -37.17 -8.84 28.44
CA SER A 304 -37.78 -9.76 27.49
C SER A 304 -38.25 -9.09 26.19
N ARG A 305 -38.06 -9.76 25.04
CA ARG A 305 -38.92 -9.78 23.81
C ARG A 305 -38.26 -10.71 22.78
N ARG A 306 -38.81 -11.88 22.48
CA ARG A 306 -39.89 -12.20 21.51
C ARG A 306 -39.52 -11.76 20.09
N GLY A 307 -39.47 -12.74 19.19
CA GLY A 307 -38.75 -12.70 17.90
C GLY A 307 -39.32 -11.85 16.78
N GLY A 308 -38.59 -11.90 15.66
CA GLY A 308 -38.86 -11.28 14.35
C GLY A 308 -37.60 -11.39 13.51
N ALA A 309 -37.60 -12.22 12.47
CA ALA A 309 -37.73 -11.80 11.07
C ALA A 309 -36.55 -10.95 10.57
N TRP A 310 -35.65 -11.58 9.82
CA TRP A 310 -34.61 -10.91 9.02
C TRP A 310 -35.19 -10.59 7.63
N PRO A 311 -35.16 -9.33 7.17
CA PRO A 311 -35.29 -9.01 5.76
C PRO A 311 -34.00 -8.39 5.21
N GLY A 312 -33.71 -8.69 3.94
CA GLY A 312 -32.71 -7.98 3.13
C GLY A 312 -31.49 -8.85 2.82
N GLY A 313 -31.01 -8.94 1.58
CA GLY A 313 -31.34 -8.21 0.36
C GLY A 313 -30.20 -8.49 -0.60
N GLY A 314 -30.51 -8.99 -1.79
CA GLY A 314 -29.51 -9.29 -2.82
C GLY A 314 -28.87 -8.01 -3.37
N ILE A 315 -27.58 -8.09 -3.69
CA ILE A 315 -26.87 -7.06 -4.46
C ILE A 315 -26.35 -7.69 -5.74
N ASN A 316 -26.84 -7.13 -6.85
CA ASN A 316 -26.54 -7.45 -8.23
C ASN A 316 -25.27 -6.68 -8.67
N TRP A 317 -24.36 -7.34 -9.38
CA TRP A 317 -23.17 -6.74 -9.99
C TRP A 317 -23.46 -6.37 -11.45
N GLY A 318 -23.11 -5.15 -11.87
CA GLY A 318 -23.28 -4.74 -13.25
C GLY A 318 -22.39 -3.57 -13.68
N GLY A 319 -21.76 -3.75 -14.85
CA GLY A 319 -21.22 -2.71 -15.74
C GLY A 319 -19.80 -2.24 -15.42
N GLY A 320 -18.90 -2.00 -16.38
CA GLY A 320 -19.01 -1.97 -17.84
C GLY A 320 -17.63 -1.60 -18.42
N GLY A 321 -17.36 -2.04 -19.64
CA GLY A 321 -16.10 -1.74 -20.34
C GLY A 321 -16.07 -0.33 -20.94
N VAL A 322 -14.86 0.15 -21.21
CA VAL A 322 -14.60 1.27 -22.11
C VAL A 322 -13.32 1.01 -22.90
N SER A 323 -13.41 1.30 -24.19
CA SER A 323 -12.36 1.28 -25.19
C SER A 323 -11.72 2.67 -25.35
N GLY A 324 -10.46 2.70 -25.78
CA GLY A 324 -9.79 3.93 -26.25
C GLY A 324 -8.42 3.59 -26.85
N GLY A 325 -8.20 3.98 -28.10
CA GLY A 325 -6.95 3.77 -28.85
C GLY A 325 -6.20 5.08 -29.14
N GLY A 326 -4.97 4.95 -29.68
CA GLY A 326 -4.24 6.04 -30.35
C GLY A 326 -2.72 6.09 -30.12
N ASP A 327 -1.97 5.58 -31.11
CA ASP A 327 -0.71 6.04 -31.75
C ASP A 327 0.66 6.28 -31.03
N PHE A 328 1.62 5.46 -31.49
CA PHE A 328 3.06 5.56 -31.84
C PHE A 328 4.08 6.50 -31.14
N GLY A 329 5.17 5.86 -30.66
CA GLY A 329 6.52 6.42 -30.50
C GLY A 329 7.55 5.29 -30.29
N GLY A 330 8.58 5.20 -31.15
CA GLY A 330 9.54 4.09 -31.19
C GLY A 330 10.56 4.10 -30.06
N GLY A 331 10.41 3.16 -29.14
CA GLY A 331 11.35 2.68 -28.13
C GLY A 331 11.05 1.21 -27.88
N PHE A 332 11.82 0.50 -27.05
CA PHE A 332 11.51 -0.89 -26.70
C PHE A 332 10.04 -0.99 -26.22
N SER A 333 9.20 -1.60 -27.05
CA SER A 333 7.75 -1.70 -26.86
C SER A 333 7.44 -3.09 -26.35
N GLY A 334 6.70 -3.20 -25.25
CA GLY A 334 6.10 -4.48 -24.86
C GLY A 334 5.29 -5.07 -26.03
N GLY A 335 5.27 -6.38 -26.14
CA GLY A 335 4.70 -7.08 -27.29
C GLY A 335 3.17 -6.99 -27.42
N GLY A 336 2.47 -6.31 -26.50
CA GLY A 336 1.02 -6.09 -26.54
C GLY A 336 0.17 -7.07 -25.73
N GLY A 337 0.75 -7.77 -24.73
CA GLY A 337 0.03 -8.68 -23.85
C GLY A 337 -0.87 -7.97 -22.83
N GLY A 338 -2.02 -8.57 -22.52
CA GLY A 338 -2.98 -8.11 -21.51
C GLY A 338 -2.79 -8.79 -20.14
N PHE A 339 -2.94 -8.01 -19.07
CA PHE A 339 -2.89 -8.48 -17.69
C PHE A 339 -4.30 -8.59 -17.10
N GLY A 340 -4.56 -9.67 -16.36
CA GLY A 340 -5.85 -9.95 -15.73
C GLY A 340 -5.92 -9.54 -14.25
N GLY A 341 -4.84 -8.96 -13.70
CA GLY A 341 -4.67 -8.71 -12.27
C GLY A 341 -4.05 -9.88 -11.49
N GLY A 342 -3.48 -10.88 -12.17
CA GLY A 342 -2.85 -12.04 -11.55
C GLY A 342 -1.50 -11.76 -10.88
N GLY A 343 -1.12 -12.61 -9.93
CA GLY A 343 0.19 -12.68 -9.29
C GLY A 343 0.18 -12.49 -7.77
N ALA A 344 1.33 -12.14 -7.19
CA ALA A 344 1.47 -12.01 -5.73
C ALA A 344 2.25 -10.76 -5.31
N SER A 345 1.95 -10.24 -4.11
CA SER A 345 2.72 -9.20 -3.43
C SER A 345 3.29 -9.70 -2.11
N GLY A 346 4.38 -9.09 -1.65
CA GLY A 346 4.98 -9.38 -0.35
C GLY A 346 6.00 -8.33 0.07
N GLY A 347 6.22 -8.18 1.37
CA GLY A 347 7.22 -7.26 1.92
C GLY A 347 8.42 -7.96 2.56
N TRP A 348 9.56 -7.27 2.67
CA TRP A 348 10.79 -7.79 3.30
C TRP A 348 11.31 -6.93 4.45
#